data_AF-A0A564S8L9-F1
#
_entry.id   AF-A0A564S8L9-F1
#
_cell.length_a   1.000
_cell.length_b   1.000
_cell.length_c   1.000
_cell.angle_alpha   90.00
_cell.angle_beta   90.00
_cell.angle_gamma   90.00
#
_symmetry.space_group_name_H-M   'P 1'
#
loop_
_entity.id
_entity.type
_entity.pdbx_description
1 polymer ?
#
loop_
_entity_poly.entity_id
_entity_poly.type
_entity_poly.pdbx_seq_one_letter_code
_entity_poly.pdbx_strand_id
1 'polypeptide(L)'
;MRKELFYNKQHKKYSLPQEFYSINEAEKEIYMSLFDSREKEYKKFLFYKYFFGNDKPMIVTEGKTDPKYIKAALKKLYKRYPELIEKVNGKFIFKIDFLKHSNTAEYLFYVPEGGEGFKYWYNYFSSKIPSNIFKQKFPIKDLGQDIYHKIYPNYIEYFQSLTSRKPNHPTIFLFDNEPVGSPLYEFANHASELQIDTNTLNQIRGSNFYRISKRNSLYVMATPLIPNMNNGKSSDIEDLLLACNQPPVLNGKTFSKGGGSNHYGKEIFSKYVLKNYKQFDFMEYIPLLDGIRDNILDYK
;
A
#
# COMPACT_ATOMS: atom_id res chain seq x y z
N MET A 1 26.24 -8.41 -25.79
CA MET A 1 25.16 -9.15 -26.46
C MET A 1 23.88 -8.94 -25.68
N ARG A 2 22.96 -8.13 -26.22
CA ARG A 2 21.66 -7.89 -25.59
C ARG A 2 20.85 -9.20 -25.64
N LYS A 3 20.31 -9.63 -24.49
CA LYS A 3 19.19 -10.59 -24.39
C LYS A 3 17.89 -9.98 -24.95
N GLU A 4 17.96 -9.25 -26.06
CA GLU A 4 16.80 -8.73 -26.81
C GLU A 4 16.05 -9.86 -27.54
N LEU A 5 16.53 -11.11 -27.50
CA LEU A 5 16.10 -12.17 -28.42
C LEU A 5 15.36 -13.38 -27.82
N PHE A 6 15.24 -13.53 -26.50
CA PHE A 6 14.58 -14.74 -25.96
C PHE A 6 13.06 -14.61 -25.78
N TYR A 7 12.53 -13.41 -25.52
CA TYR A 7 11.09 -13.25 -25.30
C TYR A 7 10.44 -12.24 -26.24
N ASN A 8 11.11 -11.15 -26.63
CA ASN A 8 10.43 -10.03 -27.28
C ASN A 8 10.77 -9.88 -28.77
N LYS A 9 10.27 -10.78 -29.64
CA LYS A 9 10.46 -10.64 -31.11
C LYS A 9 9.72 -9.44 -31.72
N GLN A 10 8.74 -8.87 -31.03
CA GLN A 10 8.04 -7.65 -31.44
C GLN A 10 7.61 -6.87 -30.20
N HIS A 11 8.30 -5.76 -29.89
CA HIS A 11 7.83 -4.77 -28.93
C HIS A 11 6.48 -4.21 -29.43
N LYS A 12 5.37 -4.86 -29.07
CA LYS A 12 4.02 -4.32 -29.28
C LYS A 12 3.87 -3.16 -28.30
N LYS A 13 4.17 -1.97 -28.82
CA LYS A 13 4.27 -0.64 -28.17
C LYS A 13 3.08 -0.22 -27.28
N TYR A 14 1.99 -1.01 -27.25
CA TYR A 14 0.72 -0.67 -26.59
C TYR A 14 0.09 -1.83 -25.80
N SER A 15 0.74 -2.99 -25.71
CA SER A 15 0.29 -4.10 -24.85
C SER A 15 1.38 -4.38 -23.82
N LEU A 16 1.04 -4.34 -22.53
CA LEU A 16 1.92 -4.87 -21.48
C LEU A 16 2.34 -6.29 -21.89
N PRO A 17 3.63 -6.66 -21.80
CA PRO A 17 4.05 -7.96 -22.27
C PRO A 17 3.29 -9.03 -21.47
N GLN A 18 2.40 -9.80 -22.12
CA GLN A 18 1.78 -10.97 -21.48
C GLN A 18 2.86 -11.92 -20.93
N GLU A 19 4.00 -11.94 -21.62
CA GLU A 19 5.24 -12.60 -21.23
C GLU A 19 5.73 -12.18 -19.84
N PHE A 20 5.62 -10.90 -19.44
CA PHE A 20 6.04 -10.44 -18.10
C PHE A 20 5.26 -11.15 -16.99
N TYR A 21 3.98 -11.43 -17.22
CA TYR A 21 3.14 -12.14 -16.23
C TYR A 21 3.34 -13.65 -16.24
N SER A 22 4.03 -14.19 -17.25
CA SER A 22 4.31 -15.62 -17.41
C SER A 22 5.71 -16.03 -16.92
N ILE A 23 6.59 -15.05 -16.64
CA ILE A 23 7.96 -15.28 -16.17
C ILE A 23 8.04 -15.28 -14.64
N ASN A 24 9.06 -15.95 -14.09
CA ASN A 24 9.28 -16.05 -12.65
C ASN A 24 9.84 -14.74 -12.04
N GLU A 25 9.89 -14.64 -10.72
CA GLU A 25 10.31 -13.40 -10.04
C GLU A 25 11.72 -12.93 -10.41
N ALA A 26 12.68 -13.85 -10.49
CA ALA A 26 14.07 -13.54 -10.82
C ALA A 26 14.18 -13.00 -12.25
N GLU A 27 13.38 -13.53 -13.17
CA GLU A 27 13.29 -13.05 -14.54
C GLU A 27 12.66 -11.65 -14.62
N LYS A 28 11.69 -11.33 -13.76
CA LYS A 28 11.07 -9.99 -13.69
C LYS A 28 12.05 -8.93 -13.20
N GLU A 29 12.85 -9.23 -12.17
CA GLU A 29 13.89 -8.31 -11.68
C GLU A 29 14.98 -8.07 -12.75
N ILE A 30 15.41 -9.13 -13.45
CA ILE A 30 16.32 -9.01 -14.60
C ILE A 30 15.67 -8.14 -15.69
N TYR A 31 14.39 -8.33 -15.98
CA TYR A 31 13.67 -7.55 -16.97
C TYR A 31 13.67 -6.04 -16.62
N MET A 32 13.40 -5.68 -15.37
CA MET A 32 13.45 -4.29 -14.92
C MET A 32 14.84 -3.65 -15.05
N SER A 33 15.90 -4.44 -14.83
CA SER A 33 17.28 -3.95 -15.02
C SER A 33 17.57 -3.55 -16.47
N LEU A 34 16.82 -4.12 -17.42
CA LEU A 34 16.94 -3.92 -18.86
C LEU A 34 16.01 -2.86 -19.43
N PHE A 35 15.22 -2.16 -18.59
CA PHE A 35 14.32 -1.11 -19.05
C PHE A 35 15.01 -0.08 -19.95
N ASP A 36 14.31 0.33 -21.01
CA ASP A 36 14.76 1.39 -21.90
C ASP A 36 14.72 2.77 -21.21
N SER A 37 15.23 3.81 -21.88
CA SER A 37 15.24 5.17 -21.32
C SER A 37 13.83 5.71 -21.07
N ARG A 38 12.83 5.36 -21.89
CA ARG A 38 11.45 5.83 -21.72
C ARG A 38 10.77 5.16 -20.53
N GLU A 39 10.98 3.85 -20.35
CA GLU A 39 10.47 3.09 -19.22
C GLU A 39 11.06 3.61 -17.90
N LYS A 40 12.38 3.85 -17.88
CA LYS A 40 13.06 4.44 -16.73
C LYS A 40 12.52 5.82 -16.36
N GLU A 41 12.39 6.72 -17.34
CA GLU A 41 11.84 8.06 -17.09
C GLU A 41 10.36 8.02 -16.70
N TYR A 42 9.55 7.15 -17.30
CA TYR A 42 8.15 7.03 -16.93
C TYR A 42 7.96 6.43 -15.53
N LYS A 43 8.75 5.41 -15.17
CA LYS A 43 8.82 4.88 -13.80
C LYS A 43 9.18 5.98 -12.80
N LYS A 44 10.23 6.76 -13.09
CA LYS A 44 10.65 7.91 -12.28
C LYS A 44 9.53 8.94 -12.15
N PHE A 45 8.87 9.31 -13.24
CA PHE A 45 7.73 10.24 -13.24
C PHE A 45 6.56 9.73 -12.40
N LEU A 46 6.20 8.45 -12.50
CA LEU A 46 5.12 7.87 -11.70
C LEU A 46 5.46 7.90 -10.20
N PHE A 47 6.70 7.57 -9.83
CA PHE A 47 7.11 7.68 -8.43
C PHE A 47 7.02 9.12 -7.94
N TYR A 48 7.54 10.08 -8.73
CA TYR A 48 7.43 11.51 -8.41
C TYR A 48 5.97 11.90 -8.17
N LYS A 49 5.08 11.57 -9.11
CA LYS A 49 3.66 11.89 -9.04
C LYS A 49 2.98 11.32 -7.80
N TYR A 50 3.32 10.09 -7.40
CA TYR A 50 2.63 9.42 -6.28
C TYR A 50 3.20 9.77 -4.91
N PHE A 51 4.51 9.98 -4.79
CA PHE A 51 5.17 10.00 -3.47
C PHE A 51 6.10 11.19 -3.23
N PHE A 52 6.30 12.10 -4.20
CA PHE A 52 7.20 13.24 -4.05
C PHE A 52 6.58 14.60 -4.40
N GLY A 53 6.00 14.70 -5.60
CA GLY A 53 5.23 15.84 -6.08
C GLY A 53 3.72 15.57 -6.05
N ASN A 54 3.27 14.69 -5.17
CA ASN A 54 1.86 14.39 -4.96
C ASN A 54 1.07 15.63 -4.55
N ASP A 55 -0.17 15.73 -5.03
CA ASP A 55 -1.09 16.85 -4.72
C ASP A 55 -1.81 16.68 -3.37
N LYS A 56 -1.80 15.45 -2.84
CA LYS A 56 -2.47 15.06 -1.59
C LYS A 56 -1.66 13.97 -0.87
N PRO A 57 -1.83 13.82 0.46
CA PRO A 57 -1.33 12.66 1.18
C PRO A 57 -1.78 11.36 0.53
N MET A 58 -0.83 10.43 0.35
CA MET A 58 -1.03 9.16 -0.34
C MET A 58 -1.16 8.02 0.67
N ILE A 59 -2.25 7.27 0.62
CA ILE A 59 -2.44 6.07 1.43
C ILE A 59 -2.28 4.83 0.54
N VAL A 60 -1.39 3.94 0.94
CA VAL A 60 -1.19 2.63 0.32
C VAL A 60 -1.81 1.59 1.26
N THR A 61 -2.71 0.79 0.74
CA THR A 61 -3.47 -0.23 1.49
C THR A 61 -3.14 -1.62 0.97
N GLU A 62 -3.31 -2.63 1.80
CA GLU A 62 -3.10 -4.03 1.42
C GLU A 62 -4.16 -4.48 0.39
N GLY A 63 -5.43 -4.18 0.66
CA GLY A 63 -6.56 -4.60 -0.15
C GLY A 63 -7.13 -3.50 -1.03
N LYS A 64 -7.78 -3.92 -2.13
CA LYS A 64 -8.57 -3.02 -3.02
C LYS A 64 -9.93 -2.61 -2.42
N THR A 65 -10.33 -3.22 -1.31
CA THR A 65 -11.61 -2.95 -0.63
C THR A 65 -11.47 -1.83 0.40
N ASP A 66 -10.31 -1.71 1.03
CA ASP A 66 -9.99 -0.79 2.12
C ASP A 66 -10.28 0.67 1.76
N PRO A 67 -9.84 1.18 0.57
CA PRO A 67 -10.16 2.55 0.17
C PRO A 67 -11.67 2.83 0.12
N LYS A 68 -12.49 1.83 -0.19
CA LYS A 68 -13.96 2.01 -0.27
C LYS A 68 -14.57 2.15 1.13
N TYR A 69 -14.09 1.36 2.09
CA TYR A 69 -14.52 1.47 3.48
C TYR A 69 -14.11 2.80 4.12
N ILE A 70 -12.83 3.18 3.98
CA ILE A 70 -12.33 4.45 4.51
C ILE A 70 -13.09 5.64 3.90
N LYS A 71 -13.36 5.61 2.59
CA LYS A 71 -14.20 6.62 1.93
C LYS A 71 -15.63 6.64 2.46
N ALA A 72 -16.22 5.48 2.76
CA ALA A 72 -17.56 5.39 3.32
C ALA A 72 -17.61 6.00 4.73
N ALA A 73 -16.63 5.66 5.58
CA ALA A 73 -16.46 6.19 6.93
C ALA A 73 -16.28 7.72 6.90
N LEU A 74 -15.37 8.22 6.07
CA LEU A 74 -15.16 9.66 5.90
C LEU A 74 -16.42 10.38 5.43
N LYS A 75 -17.20 9.81 4.50
CA LYS A 75 -18.48 10.41 4.08
C LYS A 75 -19.50 10.48 5.22
N LYS A 76 -19.56 9.46 6.08
CA LYS A 76 -20.43 9.44 7.27
C LYS A 76 -19.98 10.47 8.30
N LEU A 77 -18.67 10.55 8.55
CA LEU A 77 -18.05 11.31 9.63
C LEU A 77 -17.42 12.65 9.17
N TYR A 78 -17.75 13.14 7.97
CA TYR A 78 -17.02 14.23 7.32
C TYR A 78 -16.84 15.50 8.17
N LYS A 79 -17.82 15.82 9.02
CA LYS A 79 -17.76 16.98 9.92
C LYS A 79 -16.62 16.89 10.94
N ARG A 80 -16.17 15.68 11.29
CA ARG A 80 -15.09 15.43 12.25
C ARG A 80 -13.69 15.47 11.63
N TYR A 81 -13.60 15.39 10.30
CA TYR A 81 -12.32 15.26 9.59
C TYR A 81 -12.19 16.28 8.45
N PRO A 82 -12.31 17.60 8.73
CA PRO A 82 -12.18 18.65 7.70
C PRO A 82 -10.81 18.64 6.99
N GLU A 83 -9.78 18.05 7.61
CA GLU A 83 -8.44 17.85 7.03
C GLU A 83 -8.42 16.73 5.97
N LEU A 84 -9.34 15.76 6.05
CA LEU A 84 -9.36 14.57 5.19
C LEU A 84 -10.46 14.63 4.13
N ILE A 85 -11.57 15.30 4.43
CA ILE A 85 -12.74 15.39 3.55
C ILE A 85 -13.54 16.65 3.84
N GLU A 86 -14.15 17.22 2.81
CA GLU A 86 -15.15 18.27 2.94
C GLU A 86 -16.36 18.00 2.05
N LYS A 87 -17.45 18.70 2.34
CA LYS A 87 -18.68 18.63 1.54
C LYS A 87 -19.02 20.02 1.00
N VAL A 88 -18.81 20.21 -0.29
CA VAL A 88 -19.05 21.48 -1.00
C VAL A 88 -20.18 21.26 -2.02
N ASN A 89 -21.22 22.09 -1.97
CA ASN A 89 -22.37 22.01 -2.89
C ASN A 89 -22.97 20.59 -3.00
N GLY A 90 -23.10 19.91 -1.86
CA GLY A 90 -23.65 18.55 -1.80
C GLY A 90 -22.67 17.43 -2.21
N LYS A 91 -21.50 17.75 -2.78
CA LYS A 91 -20.48 16.80 -3.25
C LYS A 91 -19.36 16.67 -2.23
N PHE A 92 -18.86 15.45 -2.05
CA PHE A 92 -17.71 15.18 -1.20
C PHE A 92 -16.41 15.35 -1.97
N ILE A 93 -15.49 16.12 -1.40
CA ILE A 93 -14.14 16.34 -1.90
C ILE A 93 -13.17 15.73 -0.90
N PHE A 94 -12.47 14.68 -1.31
CA PHE A 94 -11.45 14.03 -0.48
C PHE A 94 -10.12 14.77 -0.61
N LYS A 95 -9.47 15.03 0.53
CA LYS A 95 -8.16 15.69 0.65
C LYS A 95 -7.00 14.69 0.81
N ILE A 96 -7.29 13.41 0.64
CA ILE A 96 -6.35 12.28 0.61
C ILE A 96 -6.57 11.48 -0.67
N ASP A 97 -5.53 10.78 -1.11
CA ASP A 97 -5.60 9.82 -2.21
C ASP A 97 -5.21 8.41 -1.76
N PHE A 98 -5.65 7.42 -2.54
CA PHE A 98 -5.30 6.02 -2.34
C PHE A 98 -4.54 5.53 -3.57
N LEU A 99 -3.43 4.86 -3.35
CA LEU A 99 -2.66 4.26 -4.43
C LEU A 99 -3.51 3.18 -5.11
N LYS A 100 -3.66 3.29 -6.42
CA LYS A 100 -4.36 2.28 -7.20
C LYS A 100 -3.37 1.26 -7.70
N HIS A 101 -3.66 -0.01 -7.44
CA HIS A 101 -3.01 -1.07 -8.20
C HIS A 101 -3.37 -0.92 -9.67
N SER A 102 -2.35 -0.82 -10.52
CA SER A 102 -2.54 -0.74 -11.96
C SER A 102 -1.49 -1.62 -12.61
N ASN A 103 -1.86 -2.28 -13.70
CA ASN A 103 -0.95 -3.15 -14.43
C ASN A 103 0.34 -2.42 -14.84
N THR A 104 0.25 -1.10 -15.10
CA THR A 104 1.42 -0.25 -15.38
C THR A 104 2.32 -0.07 -14.15
N ALA A 105 1.76 0.19 -12.97
CA ALA A 105 2.54 0.31 -11.74
C ALA A 105 3.16 -1.05 -11.36
N GLU A 106 2.39 -2.13 -11.46
CA GLU A 106 2.88 -3.49 -11.25
C GLU A 106 4.05 -3.81 -12.19
N TYR A 107 3.90 -3.52 -13.49
CA TYR A 107 4.96 -3.76 -14.47
C TYR A 107 6.22 -2.94 -14.20
N LEU A 108 6.10 -1.63 -13.95
CA LEU A 108 7.27 -0.74 -13.82
C LEU A 108 7.97 -0.85 -12.47
N PHE A 109 7.23 -1.17 -11.41
CA PHE A 109 7.78 -1.22 -10.05
C PHE A 109 7.94 -2.65 -9.52
N TYR A 110 7.38 -3.64 -10.21
CA TYR A 110 7.27 -5.03 -9.77
C TYR A 110 6.66 -5.15 -8.38
N VAL A 111 5.46 -4.58 -8.24
CA VAL A 111 4.73 -4.58 -6.97
C VAL A 111 3.56 -5.55 -7.12
N PRO A 112 3.56 -6.71 -6.42
CA PRO A 112 2.42 -7.61 -6.40
C PRO A 112 1.22 -6.99 -5.67
N GLU A 113 0.01 -7.52 -5.93
CA GLU A 113 -1.17 -7.20 -5.10
C GLU A 113 -1.01 -7.76 -3.67
N GLY A 114 -1.70 -7.13 -2.72
CA GLY A 114 -1.68 -7.55 -1.31
C GLY A 114 -0.53 -6.96 -0.50
N GLY A 115 -0.39 -7.41 0.75
CA GLY A 115 0.56 -6.84 1.70
C GLY A 115 2.04 -7.05 1.34
N GLU A 116 2.35 -8.01 0.46
CA GLU A 116 3.72 -8.21 -0.01
C GLU A 116 4.24 -6.99 -0.80
N GLY A 117 3.35 -6.29 -1.51
CA GLY A 117 3.67 -5.13 -2.34
C GLY A 117 4.35 -3.98 -1.58
N PHE A 118 4.11 -3.86 -0.28
CA PHE A 118 4.74 -2.82 0.55
C PHE A 118 6.27 -2.91 0.59
N LYS A 119 6.84 -4.13 0.56
CA LYS A 119 8.30 -4.35 0.55
C LYS A 119 8.91 -3.79 -0.74
N TYR A 120 8.26 -4.04 -1.86
CA TYR A 120 8.68 -3.59 -3.18
C TYR A 120 8.59 -2.06 -3.30
N TRP A 121 7.53 -1.45 -2.79
CA TRP A 121 7.46 0.01 -2.70
C TRP A 121 8.58 0.58 -1.84
N TYR A 122 8.81 0.02 -0.65
CA TYR A 122 9.81 0.51 0.29
C TYR A 122 11.24 0.53 -0.26
N ASN A 123 11.57 -0.40 -1.15
CA ASN A 123 12.88 -0.41 -1.83
C ASN A 123 13.17 0.92 -2.57
N TYR A 124 12.15 1.68 -2.98
CA TYR A 124 12.32 2.99 -3.62
C TYR A 124 12.36 4.18 -2.62
N PHE A 125 12.14 3.92 -1.33
CA PHE A 125 12.27 4.89 -0.23
C PHE A 125 13.58 4.71 0.55
N SER A 126 14.37 3.69 0.22
CA SER A 126 15.55 3.26 0.98
C SER A 126 16.75 3.04 0.07
N SER A 127 17.92 3.42 0.56
CA SER A 127 19.21 3.08 -0.04
C SER A 127 19.81 1.82 0.59
N LYS A 128 19.18 1.23 1.61
CA LYS A 128 19.66 0.00 2.25
C LYS A 128 19.13 -1.22 1.52
N ILE A 129 20.03 -2.14 1.23
CA ILE A 129 19.67 -3.40 0.62
C ILE A 129 19.22 -4.40 1.70
N PRO A 130 18.00 -4.94 1.63
CA PRO A 130 17.52 -5.94 2.57
C PRO A 130 18.42 -7.18 2.61
N SER A 131 18.73 -7.66 3.83
CA SER A 131 19.71 -8.72 4.10
C SER A 131 19.44 -10.06 3.40
N ASN A 132 18.20 -10.29 2.96
CA ASN A 132 17.75 -11.55 2.35
C ASN A 132 17.66 -11.51 0.81
N ILE A 133 17.85 -10.35 0.17
CA ILE A 133 17.73 -10.23 -1.30
C ILE A 133 18.86 -10.97 -2.03
N PHE A 134 20.10 -10.80 -1.59
CA PHE A 134 21.26 -11.42 -2.26
C PHE A 134 21.47 -12.90 -1.95
N LYS A 135 20.83 -13.43 -0.90
CA LYS A 135 20.93 -14.85 -0.57
C LYS A 135 20.15 -15.73 -1.54
N GLN A 136 19.18 -15.16 -2.26
CA GLN A 136 18.25 -15.94 -3.10
C GLN A 136 18.29 -15.56 -4.59
N LYS A 137 18.66 -14.33 -4.97
CA LYS A 137 18.32 -13.81 -6.31
C LYS A 137 19.48 -13.33 -7.22
N PHE A 138 20.67 -12.99 -6.71
CA PHE A 138 21.75 -12.44 -7.56
C PHE A 138 23.10 -13.18 -7.44
N PRO A 139 23.77 -13.49 -8.56
CA PRO A 139 25.14 -14.00 -8.55
C PRO A 139 26.17 -12.87 -8.32
N ILE A 140 27.14 -13.13 -7.44
CA ILE A 140 28.28 -12.27 -7.04
C ILE A 140 27.86 -11.01 -6.26
N LYS A 141 28.37 -10.88 -5.01
CA LYS A 141 27.95 -9.83 -4.05
C LYS A 141 28.08 -8.40 -4.57
N ASP A 142 29.13 -8.07 -5.32
CA ASP A 142 29.37 -6.68 -5.74
C ASP A 142 28.53 -6.30 -6.96
N LEU A 143 28.47 -7.20 -7.96
CA LEU A 143 27.62 -7.01 -9.15
C LEU A 143 26.13 -6.96 -8.78
N GLY A 144 25.71 -7.74 -7.78
CA GLY A 144 24.34 -7.73 -7.28
C GLY A 144 23.92 -6.39 -6.67
N GLN A 145 24.82 -5.72 -5.93
CA GLN A 145 24.53 -4.42 -5.30
C GLN A 145 24.28 -3.32 -6.35
N ASP A 146 25.12 -3.26 -7.37
CA ASP A 146 24.95 -2.31 -8.47
C ASP A 146 23.66 -2.55 -9.25
N ILE A 147 23.30 -3.81 -9.49
CA ILE A 147 22.05 -4.16 -10.17
C ILE A 147 20.86 -3.78 -9.30
N TYR A 148 20.90 -4.06 -7.99
CA TYR A 148 19.82 -3.72 -7.07
C TYR A 148 19.54 -2.22 -7.08
N HIS A 149 20.56 -1.37 -6.94
CA HIS A 149 20.39 0.08 -6.96
C HIS A 149 19.94 0.64 -8.32
N LYS A 150 20.22 -0.07 -9.43
CA LYS A 150 19.65 0.26 -10.74
C LYS A 150 18.16 -0.08 -10.84
N ILE A 151 17.72 -1.19 -10.23
CA ILE A 151 16.32 -1.62 -10.24
C ILE A 151 15.49 -0.79 -9.26
N TYR A 152 16.01 -0.60 -8.05
CA TYR A 152 15.39 0.09 -6.92
C TYR A 152 16.22 1.31 -6.50
N PRO A 153 16.30 2.37 -7.33
CA PRO A 153 16.90 3.61 -6.90
C PRO A 153 16.07 4.23 -5.78
N ASN A 154 16.73 4.82 -4.77
CA ASN A 154 16.06 5.62 -3.77
C ASN A 154 15.56 6.92 -4.40
N TYR A 155 14.30 6.89 -4.86
CA TYR A 155 13.73 8.02 -5.57
C TYR A 155 13.43 9.19 -4.64
N ILE A 156 13.22 8.95 -3.34
CA ILE A 156 13.09 10.03 -2.37
C ILE A 156 14.38 10.85 -2.32
N GLU A 157 15.53 10.22 -2.05
CA GLU A 157 16.84 10.91 -2.01
C GLU A 157 17.20 11.53 -3.37
N TYR A 158 16.92 10.82 -4.47
CA TYR A 158 17.13 11.35 -5.82
C TYR A 158 16.38 12.67 -6.06
N PHE A 159 15.08 12.74 -5.76
CA PHE A 159 14.33 13.97 -5.98
C PHE A 159 14.66 15.06 -4.94
N GLN A 160 14.97 14.68 -3.70
CA GLN A 160 15.42 15.64 -2.68
C GLN A 160 16.71 16.33 -3.11
N SER A 161 17.70 15.58 -3.59
CA SER A 161 18.97 16.14 -4.09
C SER A 161 18.76 17.01 -5.34
N LEU A 162 17.88 16.60 -6.25
CA LEU A 162 17.60 17.35 -7.49
C LEU A 162 16.86 18.67 -7.24
N THR A 163 15.95 18.70 -6.26
CA THR A 163 15.02 19.83 -6.07
C THR A 163 15.27 20.63 -4.79
N SER A 164 16.15 20.15 -3.90
CA SER A 164 16.41 20.72 -2.58
C SER A 164 15.15 20.89 -1.69
N ARG A 165 14.09 20.10 -1.94
CA ARG A 165 12.86 20.12 -1.13
C ARG A 165 12.47 18.74 -0.62
N LYS A 166 11.66 18.71 0.45
CA LYS A 166 10.96 17.50 0.91
C LYS A 166 9.79 17.13 -0.03
N PRO A 167 9.30 15.88 -0.01
CA PRO A 167 8.04 15.51 -0.63
C PRO A 167 6.89 16.46 -0.24
N ASN A 168 5.94 16.72 -1.14
CA ASN A 168 4.87 17.69 -0.88
C ASN A 168 3.92 17.22 0.23
N HIS A 169 3.59 15.93 0.23
CA HIS A 169 2.70 15.32 1.22
C HIS A 169 3.21 13.93 1.65
N PRO A 170 2.80 13.42 2.82
CA PRO A 170 3.29 12.15 3.31
C PRO A 170 2.66 10.98 2.55
N THR A 171 3.35 9.85 2.63
CA THR A 171 2.87 8.53 2.23
C THR A 171 2.59 7.72 3.48
N ILE A 172 1.42 7.10 3.58
CA ILE A 172 1.02 6.25 4.69
C ILE A 172 0.86 4.83 4.16
N PHE A 173 1.63 3.89 4.70
CA PHE A 173 1.39 2.46 4.51
C PHE A 173 0.46 1.98 5.61
N LEU A 174 -0.75 1.56 5.23
CA LEU A 174 -1.77 1.03 6.11
C LEU A 174 -1.86 -0.48 5.93
N PHE A 175 -1.44 -1.20 6.96
CA PHE A 175 -1.49 -2.66 7.02
C PHE A 175 -2.73 -3.16 7.75
N ASP A 176 -3.16 -4.38 7.42
CA ASP A 176 -3.98 -5.15 8.33
C ASP A 176 -3.17 -5.50 9.59
N ASN A 177 -3.81 -5.43 10.73
CA ASN A 177 -3.18 -5.68 12.03
C ASN A 177 -3.33 -7.15 12.37
N GLU A 178 -2.60 -8.02 11.67
CA GLU A 178 -2.61 -9.49 11.83
C GLU A 178 -1.34 -10.02 12.51
N PRO A 179 -1.36 -11.11 13.29
CA PRO A 179 -0.23 -11.56 14.12
C PRO A 179 1.02 -11.98 13.31
N VAL A 180 2.09 -12.40 14.02
CA VAL A 180 3.39 -12.78 13.44
C VAL A 180 3.20 -13.74 12.25
N GLY A 181 3.93 -13.47 11.17
CA GLY A 181 3.79 -14.18 9.88
C GLY A 181 2.91 -13.44 8.87
N SER A 182 2.32 -12.31 9.23
CA SER A 182 1.55 -11.44 8.35
C SER A 182 2.41 -10.38 7.64
N PRO A 183 1.87 -9.70 6.61
CA PRO A 183 2.60 -8.73 5.81
C PRO A 183 3.28 -7.60 6.61
N LEU A 184 2.68 -7.14 7.70
CA LEU A 184 3.29 -6.11 8.57
C LEU A 184 4.62 -6.57 9.17
N TYR A 185 4.71 -7.82 9.64
CA TYR A 185 5.95 -8.37 10.21
C TYR A 185 6.99 -8.63 9.15
N GLU A 186 6.57 -9.17 8.00
CA GLU A 186 7.48 -9.40 6.89
C GLU A 186 8.05 -8.08 6.36
N PHE A 187 7.22 -7.05 6.29
CA PHE A 187 7.63 -5.69 5.97
C PHE A 187 8.62 -5.13 6.99
N ALA A 188 8.34 -5.22 8.29
CA ALA A 188 9.23 -4.70 9.33
C ALA A 188 10.62 -5.37 9.29
N ASN A 189 10.68 -6.68 9.07
CA ASN A 189 11.93 -7.41 8.89
C ASN A 189 12.69 -6.97 7.62
N HIS A 190 11.97 -6.72 6.53
CA HIS A 190 12.54 -6.22 5.27
C HIS A 190 13.08 -4.79 5.42
N ALA A 191 12.29 -3.91 6.04
CA ALA A 191 12.56 -2.50 6.26
C ALA A 191 13.40 -2.25 7.52
N SER A 192 14.54 -2.94 7.64
CA SER A 192 15.38 -2.94 8.85
C SER A 192 15.86 -1.55 9.33
N GLU A 193 15.82 -0.51 8.50
CA GLU A 193 16.15 0.87 8.92
C GLU A 193 15.07 1.51 9.79
N LEU A 194 13.86 0.96 9.79
CA LEU A 194 12.81 1.38 10.71
C LEU A 194 13.11 0.94 12.15
N GLN A 195 14.08 0.03 12.35
CA GLN A 195 14.55 -0.46 13.65
C GLN A 195 13.42 -1.02 14.54
N ILE A 196 12.48 -1.74 13.92
CA ILE A 196 11.37 -2.37 14.61
C ILE A 196 11.60 -3.88 14.63
N ASP A 197 12.08 -4.40 15.74
CA ASP A 197 12.13 -5.84 15.96
C ASP A 197 10.74 -6.43 16.25
N THR A 198 10.61 -7.76 16.14
CA THR A 198 9.34 -8.47 16.33
C THR A 198 8.72 -8.28 17.71
N ASN A 199 9.52 -8.22 18.78
CA ASN A 199 9.01 -8.06 20.14
C ASN A 199 8.46 -6.65 20.34
N THR A 200 9.18 -5.64 19.85
CA THR A 200 8.72 -4.25 19.82
C THR A 200 7.45 -4.13 18.98
N LEU A 201 7.42 -4.74 17.79
CA LEU A 201 6.26 -4.73 16.90
C LEU A 201 5.01 -5.33 17.57
N ASN A 202 5.16 -6.44 18.30
CA ASN A 202 4.07 -7.08 19.03
C ASN A 202 3.38 -6.16 20.04
N GLN A 203 4.11 -5.19 20.61
CA GLN A 203 3.57 -4.24 21.57
C GLN A 203 2.97 -3.01 20.86
N ILE A 204 3.75 -2.38 19.97
CA ILE A 204 3.37 -1.12 19.34
C ILE A 204 2.20 -1.25 18.38
N ARG A 205 1.99 -2.43 17.77
CA ARG A 205 0.80 -2.69 16.94
C ARG A 205 -0.51 -2.61 17.72
N GLY A 206 -0.47 -2.73 19.05
CA GLY A 206 -1.65 -2.57 19.89
C GLY A 206 -1.80 -1.14 20.40
N SER A 207 -0.74 -0.58 20.98
CA SER A 207 -0.79 0.73 21.65
C SER A 207 -0.59 1.92 20.70
N ASN A 208 0.20 1.75 19.64
CA ASN A 208 0.63 2.79 18.70
C ASN A 208 0.38 2.38 17.25
N PHE A 209 -0.68 1.60 16.99
CA PHE A 209 -1.05 1.14 15.64
C PHE A 209 -1.14 2.29 14.63
N TYR A 210 -1.54 3.49 15.09
CA TYR A 210 -1.71 4.66 14.25
C TYR A 210 -0.38 5.25 13.73
N ARG A 211 0.76 4.94 14.35
CA ARG A 211 2.10 5.34 13.92
C ARG A 211 3.14 4.35 14.47
N ILE A 212 3.20 3.20 13.82
CA ILE A 212 4.18 2.14 14.11
C ILE A 212 5.60 2.63 13.79
N SER A 213 5.76 3.34 12.68
CA SER A 213 7.04 3.93 12.30
C SER A 213 6.87 5.20 11.48
N LYS A 214 7.92 6.02 11.46
CA LYS A 214 8.06 7.19 10.61
C LYS A 214 9.49 7.26 10.08
N ARG A 215 9.63 7.43 8.76
CA ARG A 215 10.91 7.73 8.10
C ARG A 215 10.68 8.76 7.01
N ASN A 216 11.23 9.96 7.18
CA ASN A 216 11.04 11.07 6.25
C ASN A 216 9.54 11.34 6.00
N SER A 217 9.09 11.20 4.75
CA SER A 217 7.68 11.33 4.35
C SER A 217 6.87 10.04 4.46
N LEU A 218 7.49 8.91 4.80
CA LEU A 218 6.82 7.61 4.91
C LEU A 218 6.40 7.36 6.36
N TYR A 219 5.12 7.05 6.54
CA TYR A 219 4.51 6.64 7.80
C TYR A 219 4.00 5.21 7.66
N VAL A 220 4.14 4.43 8.73
CA VAL A 220 3.64 3.06 8.81
C VAL A 220 2.60 3.00 9.91
N MET A 221 1.42 2.49 9.58
CA MET A 221 0.32 2.28 10.53
C MET A 221 -0.40 0.97 10.23
N ALA A 222 -1.23 0.52 11.17
CA ALA A 222 -2.09 -0.65 11.01
C ALA A 222 -3.54 -0.31 11.41
N THR A 223 -4.49 -1.19 11.10
CA THR A 223 -5.85 -1.08 11.63
C THR A 223 -5.87 -1.18 13.17
N PRO A 224 -6.79 -0.51 13.89
CA PRO A 224 -6.89 -0.68 15.34
C PRO A 224 -7.40 -2.09 15.69
N LEU A 225 -6.79 -2.71 16.71
CA LEU A 225 -7.29 -3.96 17.27
C LEU A 225 -8.63 -3.73 17.99
N ILE A 226 -9.58 -4.63 17.79
CA ILE A 226 -10.90 -4.57 18.41
C ILE A 226 -10.96 -5.60 19.55
N PRO A 227 -11.11 -5.19 20.82
CA PRO A 227 -11.04 -6.13 21.95
C PRO A 227 -12.03 -7.31 21.86
N ASN A 228 -13.24 -7.05 21.37
CA ASN A 228 -14.32 -8.03 21.29
C ASN A 228 -14.34 -8.82 19.96
N MET A 229 -13.31 -8.67 19.12
CA MET A 229 -13.22 -9.36 17.83
C MET A 229 -11.86 -10.04 17.69
N ASN A 230 -11.82 -11.26 17.13
CA ASN A 230 -10.57 -12.02 16.94
C ASN A 230 -9.68 -12.09 18.21
N ASN A 231 -10.29 -12.22 19.39
CA ASN A 231 -9.61 -12.20 20.69
C ASN A 231 -8.76 -10.94 20.98
N GLY A 232 -9.05 -9.82 20.31
CA GLY A 232 -8.27 -8.58 20.44
C GLY A 232 -6.85 -8.66 19.89
N LYS A 233 -6.54 -9.65 19.02
CA LYS A 233 -5.18 -9.91 18.52
C LYS A 233 -5.01 -9.69 17.02
N SER A 234 -6.12 -9.59 16.29
CA SER A 234 -6.12 -9.42 14.84
C SER A 234 -7.24 -8.50 14.38
N SER A 235 -6.98 -7.66 13.37
CA SER A 235 -8.03 -6.89 12.70
C SER A 235 -7.65 -6.59 11.24
N ASP A 236 -8.62 -6.69 10.35
CA ASP A 236 -8.57 -6.08 9.00
C ASP A 236 -9.53 -4.89 8.90
N ILE A 237 -9.55 -4.21 7.75
CA ILE A 237 -10.44 -3.07 7.53
C ILE A 237 -11.94 -3.45 7.64
N GLU A 238 -12.30 -4.68 7.28
CA GLU A 238 -13.68 -5.16 7.35
C GLU A 238 -14.12 -5.40 8.80
N ASP A 239 -13.23 -5.88 9.67
CA ASP A 239 -13.51 -6.11 11.09
C ASP A 239 -14.01 -4.84 11.78
N LEU A 240 -13.43 -3.68 11.45
CA LEU A 240 -13.90 -2.38 11.98
C LEU A 240 -15.39 -2.13 11.66
N LEU A 241 -15.86 -2.56 10.49
CA LEU A 241 -17.27 -2.41 10.15
C LEU A 241 -18.13 -3.48 10.82
N LEU A 242 -17.67 -4.73 10.80
CA LEU A 242 -18.41 -5.88 11.31
C LEU A 242 -18.59 -5.84 12.83
N ALA A 243 -17.68 -5.18 13.55
CA ALA A 243 -17.80 -4.97 14.99
C ALA A 243 -19.06 -4.17 15.40
N CYS A 244 -19.56 -3.29 14.53
CA CYS A 244 -20.75 -2.47 14.80
C CYS A 244 -21.96 -2.81 13.93
N ASN A 245 -21.81 -3.66 12.90
CA ASN A 245 -22.82 -3.81 11.86
C ASN A 245 -23.02 -5.28 11.48
N GLN A 246 -24.28 -5.62 11.22
CA GLN A 246 -24.64 -6.88 10.59
C GLN A 246 -24.64 -6.71 9.06
N PRO A 247 -23.91 -7.54 8.29
CA PRO A 247 -23.95 -7.50 6.84
C PRO A 247 -25.36 -7.83 6.31
N PRO A 248 -25.84 -7.12 5.27
CA PRO A 248 -27.15 -7.40 4.70
C PRO A 248 -27.14 -8.72 3.91
N VAL A 249 -28.31 -9.35 3.77
CA VAL A 249 -28.50 -10.41 2.78
C VAL A 249 -28.71 -9.77 1.41
N LEU A 250 -27.91 -10.16 0.41
CA LEU A 250 -27.95 -9.58 -0.93
C LEU A 250 -28.26 -10.69 -1.94
N ASN A 251 -29.36 -10.55 -2.68
CA ASN A 251 -29.80 -11.53 -3.68
C ASN A 251 -29.83 -12.98 -3.13
N GLY A 252 -30.32 -13.15 -1.91
CA GLY A 252 -30.38 -14.45 -1.23
C GLY A 252 -29.04 -14.98 -0.70
N LYS A 253 -27.93 -14.23 -0.82
CA LYS A 253 -26.61 -14.61 -0.31
C LYS A 253 -26.24 -13.84 0.96
N THR A 254 -25.60 -14.51 1.90
CA THR A 254 -25.03 -13.90 3.12
C THR A 254 -23.60 -13.41 2.87
N PHE A 255 -23.04 -12.62 3.77
CA PHE A 255 -21.65 -12.17 3.65
C PHE A 255 -20.67 -13.22 4.19
N SER A 256 -19.55 -13.40 3.50
CA SER A 256 -18.35 -14.05 4.03
C SER A 256 -17.11 -13.38 3.42
N LYS A 257 -16.04 -13.21 4.21
CA LYS A 257 -14.77 -12.63 3.71
C LYS A 257 -14.21 -13.42 2.52
N GLY A 258 -14.30 -14.75 2.56
CA GLY A 258 -13.85 -15.63 1.46
C GLY A 258 -14.82 -15.74 0.29
N GLY A 259 -16.05 -15.23 0.42
CA GLY A 259 -17.12 -15.46 -0.54
C GLY A 259 -17.54 -16.94 -0.63
N GLY A 260 -18.23 -17.30 -1.72
CA GLY A 260 -18.61 -18.68 -2.01
C GLY A 260 -19.89 -18.81 -2.84
N SER A 261 -20.39 -20.04 -3.02
CA SER A 261 -21.65 -20.30 -3.73
C SER A 261 -22.82 -19.55 -3.10
N ASN A 262 -22.96 -19.67 -1.78
CA ASN A 262 -24.04 -19.08 -0.99
C ASN A 262 -23.66 -17.73 -0.33
N HIS A 263 -22.44 -17.23 -0.59
CA HIS A 263 -21.93 -16.04 0.09
C HIS A 263 -21.34 -15.02 -0.88
N TYR A 264 -21.64 -13.73 -0.72
CA TYR A 264 -20.93 -12.67 -1.44
C TYR A 264 -19.67 -12.25 -0.66
N GLY A 265 -18.63 -11.87 -1.41
CA GLY A 265 -17.29 -11.54 -0.86
C GLY A 265 -17.05 -10.06 -0.57
N LYS A 266 -15.84 -9.75 -0.08
CA LYS A 266 -15.37 -8.40 0.30
C LYS A 266 -15.63 -7.33 -0.78
N GLU A 267 -15.41 -7.65 -2.05
CA GLU A 267 -15.56 -6.68 -3.15
C GLU A 267 -17.02 -6.22 -3.35
N ILE A 268 -17.99 -7.13 -3.22
CA ILE A 268 -19.41 -6.79 -3.31
C ILE A 268 -19.81 -5.98 -2.08
N PHE A 269 -19.36 -6.41 -0.90
CA PHE A 269 -19.71 -5.76 0.36
C PHE A 269 -19.21 -4.32 0.43
N SER A 270 -17.93 -4.10 0.13
CA SER A 270 -17.31 -2.77 0.15
C SER A 270 -17.98 -1.77 -0.81
N LYS A 271 -18.42 -2.22 -1.99
CA LYS A 271 -19.24 -1.40 -2.92
C LYS A 271 -20.60 -1.05 -2.34
N TYR A 272 -21.28 -2.04 -1.75
CA TYR A 272 -22.58 -1.83 -1.11
C TYR A 272 -22.46 -0.80 0.02
N VAL A 273 -21.47 -0.96 0.90
CA VAL A 273 -21.22 -0.07 2.04
C VAL A 273 -20.90 1.35 1.57
N LEU A 274 -20.04 1.53 0.56
CA LEU A 274 -19.73 2.87 0.03
C LEU A 274 -20.95 3.58 -0.57
N LYS A 275 -21.83 2.84 -1.24
CA LYS A 275 -23.09 3.34 -1.80
C LYS A 275 -24.08 3.72 -0.69
N ASN A 276 -24.23 2.86 0.31
CA ASN A 276 -25.23 2.96 1.37
C ASN A 276 -24.65 3.46 2.71
N TYR A 277 -23.51 4.15 2.70
CA TYR A 277 -22.73 4.54 3.88
C TYR A 277 -23.52 5.22 5.00
N LYS A 278 -24.67 5.84 4.70
CA LYS A 278 -25.53 6.46 5.72
C LYS A 278 -26.16 5.44 6.66
N GLN A 279 -26.38 4.20 6.20
CA GLN A 279 -27.06 3.12 6.93
C GLN A 279 -26.14 2.37 7.89
N PHE A 280 -24.82 2.52 7.72
CA PHE A 280 -23.82 1.84 8.53
C PHE A 280 -23.31 2.74 9.65
N ASP A 281 -22.95 2.11 10.76
CA ASP A 281 -22.16 2.71 11.82
C ASP A 281 -20.65 2.57 11.51
N PHE A 282 -19.90 3.62 11.77
CA PHE A 282 -18.45 3.70 11.53
C PHE A 282 -17.69 4.12 12.79
N MET A 283 -18.22 3.88 14.01
CA MET A 283 -17.53 4.25 15.24
C MET A 283 -16.13 3.62 15.35
N GLU A 284 -15.94 2.35 15.03
CA GLU A 284 -14.61 1.71 15.09
C GLU A 284 -13.63 2.19 14.02
N TYR A 285 -14.08 2.98 13.04
CA TYR A 285 -13.17 3.67 12.10
C TYR A 285 -12.58 4.95 12.69
N ILE A 286 -13.12 5.47 13.79
CA ILE A 286 -12.62 6.72 14.38
C ILE A 286 -11.13 6.64 14.70
N PRO A 287 -10.61 5.63 15.43
CA PRO A 287 -9.19 5.59 15.76
C PRO A 287 -8.29 5.48 14.52
N LEU A 288 -8.75 4.77 13.48
CA LEU A 288 -8.05 4.70 12.20
C LEU A 288 -7.98 6.06 11.50
N LEU A 289 -9.11 6.77 11.41
CA LEU A 289 -9.20 8.07 10.75
C LEU A 289 -8.46 9.17 11.52
N ASP A 290 -8.49 9.13 12.86
CA ASP A 290 -7.67 9.97 13.72
C ASP A 290 -6.18 9.72 13.44
N GLY A 291 -5.74 8.47 13.36
CA GLY A 291 -4.36 8.13 13.00
C GLY A 291 -3.92 8.67 11.63
N ILE A 292 -4.77 8.54 10.60
CA ILE A 292 -4.52 9.11 9.27
C ILE A 292 -4.38 10.63 9.35
N ARG A 293 -5.33 11.31 10.02
CA ARG A 293 -5.28 12.78 10.22
C ARG A 293 -3.99 13.19 10.93
N ASP A 294 -3.66 12.52 12.03
CA ASP A 294 -2.56 12.91 12.90
C ASP A 294 -1.20 12.69 12.22
N ASN A 295 -1.04 11.65 11.40
CA ASN A 295 0.15 11.47 10.55
C ASN A 295 0.26 12.57 9.47
N ILE A 296 -0.86 13.00 8.89
CA ILE A 296 -0.87 14.08 7.90
C ILE A 296 -0.52 15.42 8.55
N LEU A 297 -1.05 15.69 9.75
CA LEU A 297 -0.75 16.91 10.50
C LEU A 297 0.69 16.95 11.00
N ASP A 298 1.23 15.81 11.45
CA ASP A 298 2.62 15.66 11.90
C ASP A 298 3.66 15.91 10.80
N TYR A 299 3.30 15.72 9.53
CA TYR A 299 4.20 15.95 8.40
C TYR A 299 4.31 17.42 7.96
N LYS A 300 3.25 18.20 8.20
CA LYS A 300 3.16 19.60 7.78
C LYS A 300 4.26 20.41 8.45
#